data_AF-A0A956VJG1-F1
#
_entry.id   AF-A0A956VJG1-F1
#
_cell.length_a   1.000
_cell.length_b   1.000
_cell.length_c   1.000
_cell.angle_alpha   90.00
_cell.angle_beta   90.00
_cell.angle_gamma   90.00
#
_symmetry.space_group_name_H-M   'P 1'
#
loop_
_entity.id
_entity.type
_entity.pdbx_description
1 polymer ?
#
loop_
_entity_poly.entity_id
_entity_poly.type
_entity_poly.pdbx_seq_one_letter_code
_entity_poly.pdbx_strand_id
1 'polypeptide(L)'
;MQQDQQPSDLRIRGRVTVCFETEDQARALAAMVSALGPRLSTEIQLLYLLPGGHSPAAVLAPWLDEVSSAIRHATGADVRIRGASRSIEDLRTEFELEVNGLVFLASDPGNAGASLLASRLLVESPVETILLHGHWPEHAEDILLSVDPGPTSVAAAGIASRSAAALDATIVAIASASPRDKPLGAWRHLDQALSVARSVFDVRAYERVVQGRSRETALITACRDQQPDLLVAGLPRGGLVGEFASARIPRRLMNRAEVPMVLVNVPVRPALQRVTAAASRLFRVLPTLSTGQRAVIYSQVRRAARGDVDFLFMIIASTALAALGLRLDSAVVIIGAMLVAPLMSPIVGVGLAVAQGDARLLALSARSVARGSLFAIGASFTLGLLLPGGEVTGEMLKRANPSLLDLAVAIASGCAGAYALSRKGVSSSLPGVAIAVSLVPPLATVGVALSMREGAIASGSLLLFVVNLAAVAAASGVMFVWMGFSPEVDQIGRRRTFGKGVAGLGAMLVAVTLPLAWSAVDHDPSSGQVEVASIVGAGADALGASVVEVSASTVDGELVASAVLRSERQLGREELDRIRLALEDATGLPVVLTARVELTTTVGTAGAGVSDP
;
A
#
# COMPACT_ATOMS: atom_id res chain seq x y z
N MET A 1 -2.66 21.01 33.14
CA MET A 1 -2.97 19.64 33.62
C MET A 1 -2.23 18.67 32.72
N GLN A 2 -1.04 18.27 33.17
CA GLN A 2 -0.33 17.10 32.65
C GLN A 2 -1.13 15.86 33.08
N GLN A 3 -1.49 15.01 32.13
CA GLN A 3 -1.90 13.63 32.41
C GLN A 3 -1.13 12.71 31.48
N ASP A 4 -0.50 11.72 32.11
CA ASP A 4 0.37 10.69 31.57
C ASP A 4 -0.03 10.16 30.20
N GLN A 5 0.89 10.27 29.24
CA GLN A 5 0.96 9.33 28.12
C GLN A 5 2.29 8.57 28.22
N GLN A 6 2.33 7.63 29.17
CA GLN A 6 3.29 6.52 29.17
C GLN A 6 3.07 5.65 27.90
N PRO A 7 4.14 5.23 27.21
CA PRO A 7 4.06 4.50 25.95
C PRO A 7 3.60 3.05 26.20
N SER A 8 2.58 2.62 25.43
CA SER A 8 2.02 1.27 25.30
C SER A 8 2.52 0.22 26.30
N ASP A 9 1.95 0.26 27.50
CA ASP A 9 1.87 -0.90 28.40
C ASP A 9 1.39 -2.12 27.58
N LEU A 10 1.97 -3.29 27.86
CA LEU A 10 1.33 -4.59 27.63
C LEU A 10 0.02 -4.60 28.45
N ARG A 11 -0.98 -3.83 28.04
CA ARG A 11 -2.35 -3.98 28.51
C ARG A 11 -2.86 -5.24 27.84
N ILE A 12 -2.53 -6.38 28.43
CA ILE A 12 -3.16 -7.66 28.12
C ILE A 12 -4.65 -7.46 28.42
N ARG A 13 -5.43 -7.24 27.35
CA ARG A 13 -6.88 -7.09 27.42
C ARG A 13 -7.50 -8.49 27.28
N GLY A 14 -7.33 -9.33 28.29
CA GLY A 14 -7.89 -10.69 28.25
C GLY A 14 -7.50 -11.53 29.47
N ARG A 15 -8.01 -12.76 29.49
CA ARG A 15 -7.71 -13.79 30.49
C ARG A 15 -6.30 -14.36 30.26
N VAL A 16 -5.53 -14.53 31.33
CA VAL A 16 -4.20 -15.16 31.30
C VAL A 16 -4.34 -16.61 31.72
N THR A 17 -3.81 -17.55 30.93
CA THR A 17 -3.85 -18.98 31.25
C THR A 17 -2.44 -19.50 31.47
N VAL A 18 -2.17 -20.15 32.59
CA VAL A 18 -0.86 -20.70 32.96
C VAL A 18 -0.96 -22.22 32.98
N CYS A 19 -0.32 -22.91 32.03
CA CYS A 19 -0.38 -24.36 31.91
C CYS A 19 0.91 -25.03 32.42
N PHE A 20 0.77 -26.06 33.26
CA PHE A 20 1.88 -26.82 33.83
C PHE A 20 1.49 -28.28 34.05
N GLU A 21 2.50 -29.17 34.07
CA GLU A 21 2.36 -30.61 34.32
C GLU A 21 2.91 -31.03 35.70
N THR A 22 3.81 -30.24 36.30
CA THR A 22 4.50 -30.58 37.56
C THR A 22 4.51 -29.42 38.55
N GLU A 23 4.80 -29.71 39.82
CA GLU A 23 4.96 -28.69 40.87
C GLU A 23 6.11 -27.72 40.54
N ASP A 24 7.25 -28.23 40.09
CA ASP A 24 8.42 -27.42 39.74
C ASP A 24 8.10 -26.44 38.61
N GLN A 25 7.38 -26.89 37.58
CA GLN A 25 6.90 -26.05 36.50
C GLN A 25 5.94 -24.97 37.00
N ALA A 26 5.03 -25.31 37.89
CA ALA A 26 4.08 -24.36 38.47
C ALA A 26 4.79 -23.28 39.28
N ARG A 27 5.76 -23.64 40.12
CA ARG A 27 6.59 -22.70 40.90
C ARG A 27 7.44 -21.81 39.99
N ALA A 28 8.06 -22.36 38.94
CA ALA A 28 8.85 -21.60 37.98
C ALA A 28 8.00 -20.59 37.19
N LEU A 29 6.81 -20.99 36.71
CA LEU A 29 5.87 -20.08 36.04
C LEU A 29 5.34 -19.02 36.99
N ALA A 30 5.05 -19.37 38.24
CA ALA A 30 4.61 -18.41 39.24
C ALA A 30 5.67 -17.34 39.51
N ALA A 31 6.95 -17.73 39.62
CA ALA A 31 8.07 -16.81 39.77
C ALA A 31 8.18 -15.87 38.56
N MET A 32 8.13 -16.40 37.33
CA MET A 32 8.16 -15.60 36.11
C MET A 32 6.97 -14.63 36.02
N VAL A 33 5.74 -15.11 36.23
CA VAL A 33 4.52 -14.31 36.18
C VAL A 33 4.57 -13.19 37.22
N SER A 34 5.08 -13.49 38.42
CA SER A 34 5.29 -12.50 39.49
C SER A 34 6.33 -11.44 39.09
N ALA A 35 7.43 -11.87 38.47
CA ALA A 35 8.50 -10.98 38.00
C ALA A 35 8.05 -10.06 36.84
N LEU A 36 7.16 -10.52 35.95
CA LEU A 36 6.66 -9.73 34.83
C LEU A 36 5.64 -8.63 35.24
N GLY A 37 5.15 -8.68 36.48
CA GLY A 37 4.53 -7.57 37.21
C GLY A 37 2.98 -7.55 37.30
N PRO A 38 2.40 -6.63 38.10
CA PRO A 38 0.99 -6.64 38.55
C PRO A 38 -0.06 -6.13 37.55
N ARG A 39 0.19 -6.21 36.24
CA ARG A 39 -0.74 -5.71 35.19
C ARG A 39 -1.06 -6.75 34.11
N LEU A 40 -0.90 -8.04 34.42
CA LEU A 40 -1.07 -9.12 33.44
C LEU A 40 -2.55 -9.39 33.09
N SER A 41 -3.50 -9.25 34.03
CA SER A 41 -4.96 -9.30 33.81
C SER A 41 -5.70 -9.14 35.15
N THR A 42 -7.03 -8.98 35.12
CA THR A 42 -7.88 -9.07 36.33
C THR A 42 -8.18 -10.51 36.75
N GLU A 43 -8.00 -11.49 35.85
CA GLU A 43 -8.27 -12.91 36.08
C GLU A 43 -7.15 -13.77 35.47
N ILE A 44 -6.53 -14.62 36.29
CA ILE A 44 -5.51 -15.61 35.91
C ILE A 44 -6.08 -17.02 36.13
N GLN A 45 -5.96 -17.88 35.14
CA GLN A 45 -6.41 -19.26 35.19
C GLN A 45 -5.19 -20.20 35.24
N LEU A 46 -5.04 -20.95 36.32
CA LEU A 46 -4.07 -22.03 36.45
C LEU A 46 -4.66 -23.30 35.86
N LEU A 47 -3.96 -23.87 34.90
CA LEU A 47 -4.37 -25.07 34.20
C LEU A 47 -3.39 -26.21 34.42
N TYR A 48 -3.84 -27.22 35.18
CA TYR A 48 -3.05 -28.41 35.44
C TYR A 48 -3.31 -29.48 34.37
N LEU A 49 -2.26 -29.82 33.61
CA LEU A 49 -2.30 -30.80 32.53
C LEU A 49 -2.02 -32.21 33.09
N LEU A 50 -3.07 -33.02 33.24
CA LEU A 50 -2.96 -34.34 33.88
C LEU A 50 -2.40 -35.41 32.93
N PRO A 51 -1.36 -36.15 33.36
CA PRO A 51 -0.96 -37.37 32.67
C PRO A 51 -2.05 -38.44 32.69
N GLY A 52 -2.68 -38.70 31.54
CA GLY A 52 -3.53 -39.89 31.36
C GLY A 52 -5.01 -39.78 31.73
N GLY A 53 -5.62 -38.59 31.66
CA GLY A 53 -7.09 -38.45 31.69
C GLY A 53 -7.77 -38.79 33.02
N HIS A 54 -7.04 -38.69 34.14
CA HIS A 54 -7.61 -38.87 35.47
C HIS A 54 -8.39 -37.61 35.91
N SER A 55 -9.38 -37.76 36.79
CA SER A 55 -10.20 -36.64 37.27
C SER A 55 -9.39 -35.65 38.12
N PRO A 56 -9.54 -34.31 37.94
CA PRO A 56 -8.80 -33.27 38.68
C PRO A 56 -9.00 -33.30 40.20
N ALA A 57 -10.06 -33.94 40.69
CA ALA A 57 -10.48 -33.86 42.08
C ALA A 57 -9.62 -34.67 43.07
N ALA A 58 -8.73 -35.57 42.59
CA ALA A 58 -7.93 -36.44 43.45
C ALA A 58 -6.50 -35.93 43.72
N VAL A 59 -6.02 -34.91 42.99
CA VAL A 59 -4.63 -34.42 43.07
C VAL A 59 -4.59 -32.89 43.23
N LEU A 60 -5.47 -32.32 44.07
CA LEU A 60 -5.28 -30.96 44.59
C LEU A 60 -4.27 -31.05 45.74
N ALA A 61 -3.00 -31.13 45.36
CA ALA A 61 -1.91 -31.15 46.32
C ALA A 61 -1.74 -29.77 46.97
N PRO A 62 -1.40 -29.68 48.28
CA PRO A 62 -1.30 -28.43 49.05
C PRO A 62 -0.46 -27.33 48.39
N TRP A 63 0.52 -27.70 47.56
CA TRP A 63 1.39 -26.76 46.84
C TRP A 63 0.63 -25.91 45.79
N LEU A 64 -0.51 -26.36 45.26
CA LEU A 64 -1.31 -25.59 44.30
C LEU A 64 -1.90 -24.33 44.94
N ASP A 65 -2.32 -24.43 46.21
CA ASP A 65 -2.82 -23.30 46.97
C ASP A 65 -1.69 -22.32 47.31
N GLU A 66 -0.49 -22.81 47.61
CA GLU A 66 0.71 -21.97 47.78
C GLU A 66 1.05 -21.20 46.52
N VAL A 67 1.12 -21.88 45.37
CA VAL A 67 1.40 -21.26 44.06
C VAL A 67 0.33 -20.23 43.69
N SER A 68 -0.94 -20.57 43.90
CA SER A 68 -2.06 -19.68 43.62
C SER A 68 -2.04 -18.45 44.54
N SER A 69 -1.69 -18.63 45.82
CA SER A 69 -1.51 -17.54 46.78
C SER A 69 -0.36 -16.61 46.40
N ALA A 70 0.79 -17.17 45.99
CA ALA A 70 1.94 -16.39 45.55
C ALA A 70 1.61 -15.52 44.33
N ILE A 71 0.93 -16.08 43.33
CA ILE A 71 0.49 -15.34 42.14
C ILE A 71 -0.54 -14.26 42.52
N ARG A 72 -1.50 -14.56 43.39
CA ARG A 72 -2.48 -13.56 43.89
C ARG A 72 -1.78 -12.40 44.56
N HIS A 73 -0.82 -12.68 45.45
CA HIS A 73 -0.07 -11.66 46.18
C HIS A 73 0.77 -10.79 45.24
N ALA A 74 1.42 -11.39 44.23
CA ALA A 74 2.28 -10.66 43.31
C ALA A 74 1.52 -9.87 42.24
N THR A 75 0.38 -10.38 41.76
CA THR A 75 -0.33 -9.80 40.61
C THR A 75 -1.60 -9.02 40.97
N GLY A 76 -2.20 -9.30 42.13
CA GLY A 76 -3.51 -8.78 42.51
C GLY A 76 -4.70 -9.33 41.71
N ALA A 77 -4.49 -10.35 40.88
CA ALA A 77 -5.53 -10.95 40.03
C ALA A 77 -6.34 -12.04 40.77
N ASP A 78 -7.59 -12.28 40.34
CA ASP A 78 -8.33 -13.48 40.75
C ASP A 78 -7.70 -14.72 40.11
N VAL A 79 -7.35 -15.73 40.92
CA VAL A 79 -6.66 -16.95 40.44
C VAL A 79 -7.58 -18.15 40.54
N ARG A 80 -7.92 -18.76 39.40
CA ARG A 80 -8.80 -19.94 39.31
C ARG A 80 -8.02 -21.17 38.88
N ILE A 81 -8.19 -22.29 39.58
CA ILE A 81 -7.53 -23.56 39.26
C ILE A 81 -8.52 -24.43 38.46
N ARG A 82 -8.08 -24.98 37.32
CA ARG A 82 -8.80 -25.99 36.54
C ARG A 82 -7.84 -27.12 36.11
N GLY A 83 -8.34 -28.34 36.05
CA GLY A 83 -7.64 -29.46 35.42
C GLY A 83 -8.11 -29.64 33.98
N ALA A 84 -7.23 -30.10 33.09
CA ALA A 84 -7.54 -30.37 31.68
C ALA A 84 -6.99 -31.71 31.20
N SER A 85 -7.71 -32.37 30.28
CA SER A 85 -7.21 -33.50 29.50
C SER A 85 -6.27 -33.04 28.39
N ARG A 86 -5.29 -33.88 28.04
CA ARG A 86 -4.08 -33.57 27.26
C ARG A 86 -4.26 -33.05 25.81
N SER A 87 -5.46 -32.80 25.31
CA SER A 87 -5.67 -32.42 23.90
C SER A 87 -5.73 -30.91 23.70
N ILE A 88 -5.02 -30.39 22.69
CA ILE A 88 -5.06 -28.97 22.28
C ILE A 88 -6.46 -28.58 21.78
N GLU A 89 -7.16 -29.50 21.12
CA GLU A 89 -8.57 -29.30 20.73
C GLU A 89 -9.50 -29.21 21.94
N ASP A 90 -9.23 -29.99 23.00
CA ASP A 90 -9.95 -29.90 24.27
C ASP A 90 -9.62 -28.55 24.92
N LEU A 91 -8.35 -28.14 24.95
CA LEU A 91 -7.95 -26.83 25.50
C LEU A 91 -8.66 -25.65 24.83
N ARG A 92 -8.86 -25.72 23.51
CA ARG A 92 -9.56 -24.69 22.72
C ARG A 92 -11.07 -24.69 22.97
N THR A 93 -11.67 -25.86 23.13
CA THR A 93 -13.13 -26.04 23.23
C THR A 93 -13.62 -25.93 24.69
N GLU A 94 -12.82 -26.37 25.65
CA GLU A 94 -13.13 -26.47 27.08
C GLU A 94 -12.80 -25.17 27.85
N PHE A 95 -11.78 -24.41 27.43
CA PHE A 95 -11.33 -23.21 28.15
C PHE A 95 -11.54 -21.90 27.40
N GLU A 96 -12.33 -21.90 26.32
CA GLU A 96 -12.70 -20.72 25.54
C GLU A 96 -11.54 -19.73 25.39
N LEU A 97 -10.38 -20.20 24.87
CA LEU A 97 -9.19 -19.35 24.71
C LEU A 97 -9.58 -18.13 23.88
N GLU A 98 -9.87 -17.02 24.56
CA GLU A 98 -10.37 -15.81 23.94
C GLU A 98 -9.32 -15.25 22.99
N VAL A 99 -9.75 -14.64 21.90
CA VAL A 99 -8.90 -14.09 20.83
C VAL A 99 -7.89 -13.02 21.35
N ASN A 100 -8.01 -12.58 22.60
CA ASN A 100 -7.11 -11.63 23.28
C ASN A 100 -6.41 -12.20 24.54
N GLY A 101 -6.40 -13.52 24.74
CA GLY A 101 -5.74 -14.16 25.88
C GLY A 101 -4.22 -14.25 25.77
N LEU A 102 -3.55 -14.58 26.88
CA LEU A 102 -2.12 -14.85 26.97
C LEU A 102 -1.90 -16.21 27.62
N VAL A 103 -1.08 -17.07 27.01
CA VAL A 103 -0.82 -18.42 27.53
C VAL A 103 0.64 -18.54 27.99
N PHE A 104 0.85 -18.93 29.23
CA PHE A 104 2.14 -19.33 29.76
C PHE A 104 2.25 -20.86 29.76
N LEU A 105 3.34 -21.40 29.23
CA LEU A 105 3.64 -22.83 29.20
C LEU A 105 4.97 -23.06 29.92
N ALA A 106 5.12 -24.21 30.57
CA ALA A 106 6.40 -24.68 31.07
C ALA A 106 6.81 -26.01 30.43
N SER A 107 8.12 -26.26 30.35
CA SER A 107 8.67 -27.53 29.92
C SER A 107 9.99 -27.80 30.63
N ASP A 108 10.17 -29.04 31.10
CA ASP A 108 11.41 -29.44 31.76
C ASP A 108 12.48 -29.90 30.77
N PRO A 109 13.77 -29.58 31.03
CA PRO A 109 14.88 -30.12 30.28
C PRO A 109 15.00 -31.63 30.53
N GLY A 110 15.26 -32.40 29.47
CA GLY A 110 15.41 -33.87 29.54
C GLY A 110 14.13 -34.69 29.34
N ASN A 111 12.93 -34.08 29.40
CA ASN A 111 11.67 -34.75 29.06
C ASN A 111 11.28 -34.48 27.60
N ALA A 112 11.72 -35.38 26.69
CA ALA A 112 11.48 -35.24 25.26
C ALA A 112 9.98 -35.24 24.87
N GLY A 113 9.12 -35.90 25.67
CA GLY A 113 7.68 -35.92 25.47
C GLY A 113 7.02 -34.58 25.80
N ALA A 114 7.34 -34.02 26.97
CA ALA A 114 6.86 -32.69 27.38
C ALA A 114 7.36 -31.59 26.44
N SER A 115 8.63 -31.66 26.01
CA SER A 115 9.21 -30.72 25.05
C SER A 115 8.51 -30.76 23.67
N LEU A 116 8.02 -31.94 23.26
CA LEU A 116 7.26 -32.08 22.01
C LEU A 116 5.86 -31.44 22.11
N LEU A 117 5.18 -31.64 23.24
CA LEU A 117 3.86 -31.02 23.47
C LEU A 117 3.97 -29.50 23.60
N ALA A 118 4.92 -29.01 24.41
CA ALA A 118 5.18 -27.59 24.61
C ALA A 118 5.56 -26.87 23.31
N SER A 119 6.42 -27.47 22.47
CA SER A 119 6.79 -26.88 21.18
C SER A 119 5.64 -26.85 20.17
N ARG A 120 4.73 -27.85 20.19
CA ARG A 120 3.49 -27.81 19.37
C ARG A 120 2.55 -26.73 19.86
N LEU A 121 2.25 -26.69 21.15
CA LEU A 121 1.39 -25.68 21.77
C LEU A 121 1.91 -24.26 21.50
N LEU A 122 3.21 -24.03 21.63
CA LEU A 122 3.82 -22.74 21.35
C LEU A 122 3.59 -22.26 19.90
N VAL A 123 3.61 -23.17 18.92
CA VAL A 123 3.49 -22.84 17.49
C VAL A 123 2.03 -22.78 17.01
N GLU A 124 1.20 -23.71 17.50
CA GLU A 124 -0.19 -23.89 17.06
C GLU A 124 -1.19 -23.01 17.82
N SER A 125 -0.75 -22.38 18.92
CA SER A 125 -1.62 -21.51 19.72
C SER A 125 -2.22 -20.35 18.91
N PRO A 126 -3.54 -20.14 18.98
CA PRO A 126 -4.23 -19.03 18.31
C PRO A 126 -4.06 -17.70 19.05
N VAL A 127 -3.45 -17.70 20.24
CA VAL A 127 -3.21 -16.54 21.11
C VAL A 127 -1.72 -16.36 21.38
N GLU A 128 -1.34 -15.20 21.94
CA GLU A 128 0.06 -14.97 22.33
C GLU A 128 0.48 -16.02 23.36
N THR A 129 1.64 -16.64 23.13
CA THR A 129 2.12 -17.76 23.96
C THR A 129 3.57 -17.54 24.34
N ILE A 130 3.83 -17.68 25.64
CA ILE A 130 5.13 -17.57 26.27
C ILE A 130 5.46 -18.94 26.88
N LEU A 131 6.51 -19.57 26.40
CA LEU A 131 7.00 -20.85 26.92
C LEU A 131 8.26 -20.61 27.74
N LEU A 132 8.25 -20.97 29.01
CA LEU A 132 9.43 -21.13 29.85
C LEU A 132 9.93 -22.57 29.70
N HIS A 133 11.18 -22.76 29.30
CA HIS A 133 11.83 -24.06 29.26
C HIS A 133 13.04 -24.04 30.19
N GLY A 134 13.07 -24.98 31.15
CA GLY A 134 14.00 -24.93 32.29
C GLY A 134 13.37 -24.27 33.51
N HIS A 135 14.22 -23.75 34.39
CA HIS A 135 13.82 -23.04 35.60
C HIS A 135 13.80 -21.52 35.38
N TRP A 136 13.08 -20.80 36.23
CA TRP A 136 13.25 -19.35 36.33
C TRP A 136 14.45 -19.04 37.25
N PRO A 137 15.45 -18.25 36.82
CA PRO A 137 16.61 -17.93 37.65
C PRO A 137 16.24 -17.01 38.82
N GLU A 138 16.86 -17.20 39.99
CA GLU A 138 16.68 -16.32 41.16
C GLU A 138 17.49 -15.02 41.02
N HIS A 139 18.66 -15.12 40.39
CA HIS A 139 19.55 -14.01 40.04
C HIS A 139 20.05 -14.21 38.61
N ALA A 140 20.21 -13.13 37.86
CA ALA A 140 20.80 -13.16 36.53
C ALA A 140 21.73 -11.96 36.35
N GLU A 141 22.95 -12.20 35.87
CA GLU A 141 23.86 -11.14 35.44
C GLU A 141 23.60 -10.79 33.97
N ASP A 142 23.41 -11.80 33.12
CA ASP A 142 23.27 -11.64 31.67
C ASP A 142 22.03 -12.34 31.10
N ILE A 143 21.16 -11.56 30.44
CA ILE A 143 20.01 -12.03 29.68
C ILE A 143 20.30 -11.90 28.18
N LEU A 144 20.33 -13.03 27.49
CA LEU A 144 20.52 -13.06 26.04
C LEU A 144 19.20 -12.86 25.30
N LEU A 145 19.06 -11.77 24.56
CA LEU A 145 17.87 -11.49 23.74
C LEU A 145 18.15 -11.82 22.27
N SER A 146 17.41 -12.78 21.70
CA SER A 146 17.44 -13.05 20.26
C SER A 146 16.52 -12.09 19.50
N VAL A 147 17.10 -11.35 18.57
CA VAL A 147 16.42 -10.39 17.73
C VAL A 147 16.29 -10.90 16.29
N ASP A 148 15.06 -11.10 15.85
CA ASP A 148 14.69 -11.49 14.49
C ASP A 148 13.63 -10.50 13.92
N PRO A 149 13.46 -10.41 12.59
CA PRO A 149 12.40 -9.59 12.02
C PRO A 149 11.01 -10.17 12.31
N GLY A 150 10.18 -9.41 13.04
CA GLY A 150 8.76 -9.73 13.23
C GLY A 150 8.17 -9.20 14.54
N PRO A 151 6.84 -9.30 14.72
CA PRO A 151 6.17 -8.89 15.96
C PRO A 151 6.63 -9.71 17.18
N THR A 152 7.09 -10.94 16.96
CA THR A 152 7.55 -11.84 18.00
C THR A 152 8.80 -11.34 18.73
N SER A 153 9.73 -10.68 18.02
CA SER A 153 10.94 -10.14 18.64
C SER A 153 10.68 -8.87 19.43
N VAL A 154 9.64 -8.10 19.08
CA VAL A 154 9.19 -6.97 19.90
C VAL A 154 8.59 -7.47 21.23
N ALA A 155 7.76 -8.51 21.17
CA ALA A 155 7.21 -9.15 22.37
C ALA A 155 8.34 -9.77 23.24
N ALA A 156 9.29 -10.46 22.62
CA ALA A 156 10.47 -11.01 23.30
C ALA A 156 11.33 -9.92 23.95
N ALA A 157 11.54 -8.79 23.30
CA ALA A 157 12.26 -7.67 23.89
C ALA A 157 11.54 -7.07 25.11
N GLY A 158 10.20 -6.97 25.04
CA GLY A 158 9.39 -6.52 26.17
C GLY A 158 9.46 -7.46 27.38
N ILE A 159 9.46 -8.77 27.13
CA ILE A 159 9.65 -9.78 28.17
C ILE A 159 11.07 -9.69 28.74
N ALA A 160 12.09 -9.68 27.89
CA ALA A 160 13.50 -9.59 28.32
C ALA A 160 13.76 -8.35 29.18
N SER A 161 13.18 -7.20 28.83
CA SER A 161 13.34 -5.99 29.63
C SER A 161 12.70 -6.09 31.01
N ARG A 162 11.52 -6.71 31.13
CA ARG A 162 10.88 -6.91 32.43
C ARG A 162 11.65 -7.93 33.26
N SER A 163 12.12 -9.00 32.63
CA SER A 163 13.01 -9.96 33.27
C SER A 163 14.29 -9.30 33.78
N ALA A 164 14.93 -8.45 32.97
CA ALA A 164 16.13 -7.71 33.36
C ALA A 164 15.88 -6.78 34.55
N ALA A 165 14.77 -6.04 34.54
CA ALA A 165 14.39 -5.17 35.65
C ALA A 165 14.07 -5.95 36.93
N ALA A 166 13.46 -7.13 36.82
CA ALA A 166 13.11 -7.97 37.96
C ALA A 166 14.33 -8.72 38.56
N LEU A 167 15.31 -9.05 37.73
CA LEU A 167 16.49 -9.83 38.11
C LEU A 167 17.76 -8.99 38.30
N ASP A 168 17.67 -7.67 38.09
CA ASP A 168 18.81 -6.72 38.05
C ASP A 168 19.91 -7.12 37.05
N ALA A 169 19.48 -7.62 35.88
CA ALA A 169 20.35 -8.19 34.86
C ALA A 169 20.67 -7.23 33.71
N THR A 170 21.78 -7.47 33.02
CA THR A 170 22.15 -6.80 31.76
C THR A 170 21.59 -7.56 30.57
N ILE A 171 21.13 -6.87 29.53
CA ILE A 171 20.66 -7.53 28.30
C ILE A 171 21.79 -7.56 27.28
N VAL A 172 22.06 -8.73 26.71
CA VAL A 172 22.89 -8.86 25.52
C VAL A 172 22.00 -9.20 24.33
N ALA A 173 21.88 -8.27 23.39
CA ALA A 173 21.04 -8.44 22.23
C ALA A 173 21.83 -9.01 21.05
N ILE A 174 21.36 -10.15 20.53
CA ILE A 174 21.99 -10.86 19.43
C ILE A 174 21.05 -11.00 18.25
N ALA A 175 21.51 -10.57 17.08
CA ALA A 175 20.87 -10.93 15.81
C ALA A 175 21.56 -12.14 15.20
N SER A 176 20.77 -13.16 14.90
CA SER A 176 21.24 -14.38 14.26
C SER A 176 21.14 -14.26 12.74
N ALA A 177 22.22 -14.59 12.02
CA ALA A 177 22.27 -14.52 10.56
C ALA A 177 22.63 -15.87 9.94
N SER A 178 21.88 -16.30 8.92
CA SER A 178 22.21 -17.45 8.08
C SER A 178 23.18 -17.04 6.94
N PRO A 179 23.91 -17.96 6.29
CA PRO A 179 24.81 -17.60 5.17
C PRO A 179 24.06 -17.03 3.96
N ARG A 180 22.74 -17.21 3.90
CA ARG A 180 21.83 -16.59 2.91
C ARG A 180 21.42 -15.16 3.29
N ASP A 181 21.59 -14.77 4.54
CA ASP A 181 21.26 -13.44 5.05
C ASP A 181 22.46 -12.50 4.83
N LYS A 182 22.23 -11.32 4.24
CA LYS A 182 23.30 -10.31 4.11
C LYS A 182 23.65 -9.75 5.50
N PRO A 183 24.94 -9.56 5.85
CA PRO A 183 25.36 -9.08 7.18
C PRO A 183 24.69 -7.75 7.59
N LEU A 184 24.55 -6.80 6.66
CA LEU A 184 23.85 -5.52 6.90
C LEU A 184 22.34 -5.69 7.18
N GLY A 185 21.72 -6.77 6.71
CA GLY A 185 20.33 -7.08 7.01
C GLY A 185 20.14 -7.47 8.46
N ALA A 186 21.05 -8.30 9.00
CA ALA A 186 21.03 -8.71 10.39
C ALA A 186 21.23 -7.52 11.34
N TRP A 187 22.16 -6.61 11.02
CA TRP A 187 22.35 -5.36 11.78
C TRP A 187 21.11 -4.46 11.74
N ARG A 188 20.41 -4.35 10.61
CA ARG A 188 19.15 -3.58 10.54
C ARG A 188 18.03 -4.21 11.36
N HIS A 189 17.96 -5.54 11.42
CA HIS A 189 16.98 -6.24 12.24
C HIS A 189 17.29 -6.08 13.73
N LEU A 190 18.58 -6.13 14.10
CA LEU A 190 19.07 -5.84 15.44
C LEU A 190 18.68 -4.42 15.87
N ASP A 191 19.05 -3.43 15.06
CA ASP A 191 18.76 -2.01 15.30
C ASP A 191 17.24 -1.73 15.35
N GLN A 192 16.44 -2.36 14.49
CA GLN A 192 14.99 -2.18 14.47
C GLN A 192 14.29 -2.76 15.71
N ALA A 193 14.68 -3.94 16.21
CA ALA A 193 14.03 -4.47 17.41
C ALA A 193 14.58 -3.81 18.67
N LEU A 194 15.85 -3.39 18.67
CA LEU A 194 16.44 -2.68 19.79
C LEU A 194 16.03 -1.22 19.87
N SER A 195 15.71 -0.54 18.77
CA SER A 195 15.14 0.80 18.82
C SER A 195 13.77 0.79 19.49
N VAL A 196 12.94 -0.22 19.20
CA VAL A 196 11.68 -0.43 19.91
C VAL A 196 11.93 -0.76 21.38
N ALA A 197 12.86 -1.66 21.69
CA ALA A 197 13.21 -2.02 23.06
C ALA A 197 13.73 -0.81 23.87
N ARG A 198 14.66 -0.02 23.31
CA ARG A 198 15.25 1.18 23.93
C ARG A 198 14.26 2.33 24.06
N SER A 199 13.30 2.44 23.15
CA SER A 199 12.26 3.49 23.20
C SER A 199 11.19 3.23 24.27
N VAL A 200 11.05 1.97 24.69
CA VAL A 200 10.05 1.54 25.67
C VAL A 200 10.69 1.23 27.03
N PHE A 201 11.97 0.87 27.05
CA PHE A 201 12.67 0.42 28.26
C PHE A 201 14.12 0.94 28.35
N ASP A 202 14.59 1.23 29.56
CA ASP A 202 15.95 1.69 29.86
C ASP A 202 16.94 0.50 29.87
N VAL A 203 17.25 -0.02 28.69
CA VAL A 203 18.04 -1.25 28.55
C VAL A 203 19.53 -0.93 28.39
N ARG A 204 20.37 -1.42 29.31
CA ARG A 204 21.80 -1.60 29.07
C ARG A 204 22.00 -2.78 28.12
N ALA A 205 21.96 -2.50 26.81
CA ALA A 205 22.04 -3.52 25.76
C ALA A 205 23.39 -3.50 25.03
N TYR A 206 24.15 -4.60 25.09
CA TYR A 206 25.28 -4.83 24.18
C TYR A 206 24.78 -5.50 22.89
N GLU A 207 25.17 -4.93 21.74
CA GLU A 207 24.75 -5.41 20.43
C GLU A 207 25.80 -6.29 19.78
N ARG A 208 25.40 -7.50 19.35
CA ARG A 208 26.29 -8.40 18.61
C ARG A 208 25.55 -9.13 17.49
N VAL A 209 26.21 -9.34 16.36
CA VAL A 209 25.69 -10.18 15.27
C VAL A 209 26.49 -11.48 15.25
N VAL A 210 25.79 -12.62 15.34
CA VAL A 210 26.40 -13.95 15.31
C VAL A 210 25.98 -14.67 14.03
N GLN A 211 26.97 -15.14 13.26
CA GLN A 211 26.75 -15.90 12.04
C GLN A 211 26.87 -17.40 12.31
N GLY A 212 25.97 -18.19 11.72
CA GLY A 212 26.00 -19.64 11.81
C GLY A 212 25.46 -20.30 10.55
N ARG A 213 25.62 -21.62 10.43
CA ARG A 213 25.08 -22.40 9.28
C ARG A 213 23.56 -22.25 9.15
N SER A 214 22.87 -22.06 10.26
CA SER A 214 21.47 -21.65 10.37
C SER A 214 21.32 -20.63 11.51
N ARG A 215 20.21 -19.88 11.55
CA ARG A 215 19.89 -18.96 12.66
C ARG A 215 19.85 -19.67 14.02
N GLU A 216 19.26 -20.87 14.05
CA GLU A 216 19.29 -21.76 15.22
C GLU A 216 20.72 -22.04 15.69
N THR A 217 21.61 -22.40 14.77
CA THR A 217 23.00 -22.76 15.09
C THR A 217 23.76 -21.54 15.59
N ALA A 218 23.50 -20.36 15.01
CA ALA A 218 24.07 -19.10 15.47
C ALA A 218 23.63 -18.78 16.91
N LEU A 219 22.35 -18.97 17.23
CA LEU A 219 21.83 -18.72 18.58
C LEU A 219 22.40 -19.72 19.59
N ILE A 220 22.46 -21.02 19.27
CA ILE A 220 23.07 -22.04 20.14
C ILE A 220 24.55 -21.74 20.38
N THR A 221 25.28 -21.29 19.35
CA THR A 221 26.69 -20.90 19.48
C THR A 221 26.82 -19.68 20.38
N ALA A 222 25.95 -18.69 20.21
CA ALA A 222 25.93 -17.51 21.06
C ALA A 222 25.67 -17.84 22.54
N CYS A 223 24.74 -18.75 22.82
CA CYS A 223 24.49 -19.24 24.18
C CYS A 223 25.72 -19.93 24.78
N ARG A 224 26.47 -20.71 24.00
CA ARG A 224 27.71 -21.35 24.48
C ARG A 224 28.84 -20.36 24.73
N ASP A 225 28.96 -19.36 23.87
CA ASP A 225 30.04 -18.37 23.94
C ASP A 225 29.84 -17.35 25.07
N GLN A 226 28.59 -16.95 25.34
CA GLN A 226 28.28 -15.99 26.41
C GLN A 226 27.85 -16.62 27.73
N GLN A 227 27.34 -17.86 27.72
CA GLN A 227 26.80 -18.52 28.92
C GLN A 227 25.79 -17.65 29.69
N PRO A 228 24.72 -17.15 29.03
CA PRO A 228 23.74 -16.31 29.71
C PRO A 228 22.93 -17.11 30.74
N ASP A 229 22.48 -16.42 31.78
CA ASP A 229 21.60 -17.01 32.82
C ASP A 229 20.18 -17.24 32.30
N LEU A 230 19.77 -16.47 31.28
CA LEU A 230 18.46 -16.58 30.64
C LEU A 230 18.52 -16.22 29.16
N LEU A 231 17.98 -17.08 28.29
CA LEU A 231 17.74 -16.77 26.88
C LEU A 231 16.29 -16.32 26.68
N VAL A 232 16.06 -15.15 26.10
CA VAL A 232 14.74 -14.71 25.65
C VAL A 232 14.72 -14.63 24.13
N ALA A 233 13.85 -15.40 23.47
CA ALA A 233 13.82 -15.47 22.01
C ALA A 233 12.39 -15.47 21.46
N GLY A 234 12.16 -14.61 20.45
CA GLY A 234 10.96 -14.71 19.64
C GLY A 234 11.11 -15.79 18.57
N LEU A 235 10.07 -16.60 18.36
CA LEU A 235 10.11 -17.60 17.29
C LEU A 235 10.19 -16.95 15.89
N PRO A 236 11.20 -17.31 15.07
CA PRO A 236 11.33 -16.78 13.72
C PRO A 236 10.23 -17.35 12.81
N ARG A 237 9.62 -16.49 11.99
CA ARG A 237 8.63 -16.92 10.99
C ARG A 237 9.29 -17.35 9.69
N GLY A 238 9.05 -18.58 9.27
CA GLY A 238 9.27 -18.98 7.89
C GLY A 238 8.17 -18.42 6.98
N GLY A 239 8.50 -18.07 5.72
CA GLY A 239 7.49 -17.79 4.70
C GLY A 239 6.61 -19.03 4.40
N LEU A 240 5.86 -19.05 3.28
CA LEU A 240 4.89 -20.09 2.88
C LEU A 240 5.33 -21.58 2.94
N VAL A 241 6.60 -21.90 3.21
CA VAL A 241 7.12 -23.27 3.43
C VAL A 241 7.41 -23.53 4.94
N GLY A 242 7.09 -22.57 5.79
CA GLY A 242 7.56 -22.43 7.18
C GLY A 242 6.73 -23.13 8.24
N GLU A 243 5.50 -23.57 7.94
CA GLU A 243 4.65 -24.28 8.91
C GLU A 243 5.26 -25.60 9.39
N PHE A 244 6.03 -26.29 8.55
CA PHE A 244 6.72 -27.54 8.94
C PHE A 244 8.12 -27.33 9.55
N ALA A 245 8.67 -26.12 9.43
CA ALA A 245 9.97 -25.75 9.99
C ALA A 245 9.83 -25.05 11.35
N SER A 246 8.70 -24.37 11.61
CA SER A 246 8.43 -23.56 12.80
C SER A 246 8.43 -24.37 14.10
N ALA A 247 8.02 -25.64 14.10
CA ALA A 247 8.09 -26.51 15.29
C ALA A 247 9.48 -27.12 15.52
N ARG A 248 10.34 -27.17 14.49
CA ARG A 248 11.69 -27.78 14.60
C ARG A 248 12.66 -26.86 15.32
N ILE A 249 12.52 -25.55 15.13
CA ILE A 249 13.37 -24.49 15.71
C ILE A 249 13.28 -24.49 17.25
N PRO A 250 12.10 -24.26 17.88
CA PRO A 250 11.95 -24.30 19.33
C PRO A 250 12.40 -25.64 19.90
N ARG A 251 12.00 -26.75 19.27
CA ARG A 251 12.42 -28.09 19.73
C ARG A 251 13.94 -28.28 19.72
N ARG A 252 14.64 -27.76 18.69
CA ARG A 252 16.11 -27.85 18.62
C ARG A 252 16.79 -26.94 19.63
N LEU A 253 16.22 -25.77 19.91
CA LEU A 253 16.70 -24.86 20.95
C LEU A 253 16.53 -25.51 22.33
N MET A 254 15.33 -25.96 22.67
CA MET A 254 15.04 -26.65 23.93
C MET A 254 15.93 -27.88 24.15
N ASN A 255 16.23 -28.64 23.09
CA ASN A 255 17.06 -29.84 23.22
C ASN A 255 18.58 -29.58 23.22
N ARG A 256 19.06 -28.36 22.91
CA ARG A 256 20.51 -28.11 22.69
C ARG A 256 21.07 -26.86 23.35
N ALA A 257 20.24 -25.86 23.63
CA ALA A 257 20.65 -24.71 24.40
C ALA A 257 20.57 -25.13 25.87
N GLU A 258 21.73 -25.37 26.49
CA GLU A 258 21.90 -25.81 27.88
C GLU A 258 21.65 -24.64 28.88
N VAL A 259 20.74 -23.73 28.54
CA VAL A 259 20.40 -22.54 29.33
C VAL A 259 18.88 -22.42 29.47
N PRO A 260 18.37 -21.91 30.60
CA PRO A 260 16.95 -21.58 30.73
C PRO A 260 16.52 -20.62 29.63
N MET A 261 15.33 -20.83 29.06
CA MET A 261 14.86 -20.01 27.96
C MET A 261 13.38 -19.65 28.03
N VAL A 262 13.07 -18.42 27.61
CA VAL A 262 11.72 -17.93 27.38
C VAL A 262 11.50 -17.75 25.89
N LEU A 263 10.64 -18.59 25.32
CA LEU A 263 10.27 -18.55 23.91
C LEU A 263 8.91 -17.89 23.73
N VAL A 264 8.84 -16.93 22.83
CA VAL A 264 7.63 -16.13 22.61
C VAL A 264 7.08 -16.42 21.23
N ASN A 265 5.76 -16.57 21.11
CA ASN A 265 5.05 -16.63 19.84
C ASN A 265 3.84 -15.69 19.86
N VAL A 266 3.71 -14.85 18.83
CA VAL A 266 2.56 -13.96 18.63
C VAL A 266 1.86 -14.40 17.35
N PRO A 267 0.58 -14.83 17.37
CA PRO A 267 -0.14 -15.23 16.16
C PRO A 267 -0.55 -14.02 15.30
N VAL A 268 -0.64 -14.18 13.97
CA VAL A 268 -1.14 -13.12 13.06
C VAL A 268 -2.64 -13.31 12.85
N ARG A 269 -3.42 -12.24 13.04
CA ARG A 269 -4.88 -12.28 12.79
C ARG A 269 -5.19 -12.66 11.32
N PRO A 270 -6.10 -13.62 11.07
CA PRO A 270 -6.33 -14.23 9.74
C PRO A 270 -6.86 -13.25 8.67
N ALA A 271 -7.53 -12.16 9.07
CA ALA A 271 -8.03 -11.14 8.14
C ALA A 271 -6.90 -10.40 7.39
N LEU A 272 -5.75 -10.18 8.02
CA LEU A 272 -4.58 -9.54 7.39
C LEU A 272 -3.81 -10.51 6.47
N GLN A 273 -3.90 -11.82 6.71
CA GLN A 273 -3.17 -12.83 5.93
C GLN A 273 -3.70 -12.98 4.50
N ARG A 274 -5.02 -12.92 4.27
CA ARG A 274 -5.57 -13.04 2.91
C ARG A 274 -5.20 -11.87 2.01
N VAL A 275 -5.21 -10.65 2.56
CA VAL A 275 -4.83 -9.42 1.84
C VAL A 275 -3.33 -9.41 1.54
N THR A 276 -2.49 -9.77 2.51
CA THR A 276 -1.03 -9.81 2.33
C THR A 276 -0.55 -10.99 1.48
N ALA A 277 -1.24 -12.13 1.49
CA ALA A 277 -0.87 -13.30 0.68
C ALA A 277 -1.21 -13.11 -0.80
N ALA A 278 -2.41 -12.59 -1.11
CA ALA A 278 -2.80 -12.23 -2.48
C ALA A 278 -1.91 -11.11 -3.05
N ALA A 279 -1.64 -10.08 -2.25
CA ALA A 279 -0.67 -9.05 -2.60
C ALA A 279 0.74 -9.66 -2.79
N SER A 280 1.27 -10.46 -1.87
CA SER A 280 2.63 -11.01 -2.00
C SER A 280 2.84 -11.93 -3.22
N ARG A 281 1.80 -12.59 -3.74
CA ARG A 281 1.84 -13.40 -4.97
C ARG A 281 1.96 -12.52 -6.20
N LEU A 282 1.18 -11.43 -6.28
CA LEU A 282 1.32 -10.42 -7.33
C LEU A 282 2.69 -9.72 -7.22
N PHE A 283 3.15 -9.47 -5.99
CA PHE A 283 4.38 -8.74 -5.67
C PHE A 283 5.68 -9.52 -5.91
N ARG A 284 5.64 -10.84 -6.13
CA ARG A 284 6.81 -11.69 -6.42
C ARG A 284 7.36 -11.57 -7.84
N VAL A 285 6.56 -11.03 -8.77
CA VAL A 285 6.94 -10.94 -10.20
C VAL A 285 7.84 -9.72 -10.49
N LEU A 286 7.85 -8.71 -9.61
CA LEU A 286 8.65 -7.49 -9.77
C LEU A 286 9.86 -7.47 -8.80
N PRO A 287 11.09 -7.26 -9.29
CA PRO A 287 12.30 -7.31 -8.47
C PRO A 287 12.35 -6.14 -7.47
N THR A 288 12.66 -6.43 -6.20
CA THR A 288 12.90 -5.40 -5.18
C THR A 288 14.27 -4.76 -5.37
N LEU A 289 14.35 -3.43 -5.20
CA LEU A 289 15.60 -2.68 -5.43
C LEU A 289 16.54 -2.80 -4.23
N SER A 290 17.84 -2.88 -4.50
CA SER A 290 18.88 -2.76 -3.45
C SER A 290 18.94 -1.33 -2.88
N THR A 291 19.46 -1.16 -1.65
CA THR A 291 19.56 0.16 -1.00
C THR A 291 20.34 1.18 -1.85
N GLY A 292 21.42 0.75 -2.51
CA GLY A 292 22.19 1.63 -3.41
C GLY A 292 21.40 2.10 -4.63
N GLN A 293 20.57 1.23 -5.22
CA GLN A 293 19.69 1.61 -6.34
C GLN A 293 18.61 2.60 -5.89
N ARG A 294 18.03 2.40 -4.70
CA ARG A 294 17.02 3.32 -4.13
C ARG A 294 17.59 4.71 -3.89
N ALA A 295 18.82 4.82 -3.39
CA ALA A 295 19.48 6.11 -3.19
C ALA A 295 19.72 6.87 -4.52
N VAL A 296 20.15 6.15 -5.56
CA VAL A 296 20.32 6.73 -6.91
C VAL A 296 18.99 7.22 -7.46
N ILE A 297 17.94 6.40 -7.43
CA ILE A 297 16.60 6.76 -7.92
C ILE A 297 16.05 7.96 -7.14
N TYR A 298 16.18 7.96 -5.81
CA TYR A 298 15.77 9.10 -4.99
C TYR A 298 16.49 10.39 -5.40
N SER A 299 17.81 10.33 -5.59
CA SER A 299 18.59 11.50 -6.01
C SER A 299 18.20 11.99 -7.41
N GLN A 300 17.88 11.07 -8.34
CA GLN A 300 17.43 11.38 -9.69
C GLN A 300 16.05 12.03 -9.69
N VAL A 301 15.07 11.42 -9.03
CA VAL A 301 13.71 11.94 -8.91
C VAL A 301 13.71 13.29 -8.20
N ARG A 302 14.47 13.45 -7.11
CA ARG A 302 14.58 14.72 -6.38
C ARG A 302 15.22 15.84 -7.22
N ARG A 303 16.17 15.52 -8.10
CA ARG A 303 16.76 16.50 -9.03
C ARG A 303 15.77 16.88 -10.12
N ALA A 304 15.15 15.89 -10.75
CA ALA A 304 14.19 16.11 -11.83
C ALA A 304 12.87 16.76 -11.36
N ALA A 305 12.52 16.64 -10.07
CA ALA A 305 11.36 17.29 -9.48
C ALA A 305 11.56 18.78 -9.16
N ARG A 306 12.75 19.34 -9.39
CA ARG A 306 12.99 20.77 -9.18
C ARG A 306 12.35 21.56 -10.31
N GLY A 307 11.50 22.52 -9.98
CA GLY A 307 11.01 23.53 -10.93
C GLY A 307 12.04 24.64 -11.13
N ASP A 308 13.15 24.32 -11.80
CA ASP A 308 14.17 25.27 -12.25
C ASP A 308 13.72 26.02 -13.52
N VAL A 309 14.58 26.92 -14.02
CA VAL A 309 14.25 27.79 -15.17
C VAL A 309 14.02 26.97 -16.43
N ASP A 310 14.84 25.93 -16.65
CA ASP A 310 14.72 25.02 -17.79
C ASP A 310 13.37 24.28 -17.76
N PHE A 311 12.95 23.80 -16.58
CA PHE A 311 11.63 23.21 -16.40
C PHE A 311 10.51 24.18 -16.79
N LEU A 312 10.56 25.43 -16.33
CA LEU A 312 9.53 26.42 -16.63
C LEU A 312 9.51 26.80 -18.12
N PHE A 313 10.68 26.97 -18.73
CA PHE A 313 10.79 27.24 -20.16
C PHE A 313 10.15 26.13 -20.99
N MET A 314 10.47 24.87 -20.68
CA MET A 314 9.91 23.70 -21.38
C MET A 314 8.40 23.57 -21.16
N ILE A 315 7.89 23.93 -19.99
CA ILE A 315 6.43 23.98 -19.73
C ILE A 315 5.76 25.05 -20.58
N ILE A 316 6.32 26.26 -20.67
CA ILE A 316 5.75 27.33 -21.50
C ILE A 316 5.77 26.93 -22.98
N ALA A 317 6.90 26.40 -23.47
CA ALA A 317 7.05 25.98 -24.86
C ALA A 317 6.08 24.83 -25.23
N SER A 318 6.03 23.78 -24.40
CA SER A 318 5.09 22.67 -24.57
C SER A 318 3.64 23.15 -24.51
N THR A 319 3.32 24.04 -23.58
CA THR A 319 1.94 24.55 -23.45
C THR A 319 1.53 25.44 -24.61
N ALA A 320 2.46 26.24 -25.16
CA ALA A 320 2.23 27.02 -26.37
C ALA A 320 1.93 26.10 -27.58
N LEU A 321 2.72 25.02 -27.74
CA LEU A 321 2.46 24.01 -28.77
C LEU A 321 1.09 23.34 -28.58
N ALA A 322 0.73 23.00 -27.33
CA ALA A 322 -0.57 22.41 -27.03
C ALA A 322 -1.72 23.38 -27.33
N ALA A 323 -1.59 24.66 -26.95
CA ALA A 323 -2.59 25.68 -27.24
C ALA A 323 -2.78 25.92 -28.74
N LEU A 324 -1.68 25.94 -29.52
CA LEU A 324 -1.76 25.99 -30.99
C LEU A 324 -2.40 24.73 -31.57
N GLY A 325 -2.03 23.54 -31.07
CA GLY A 325 -2.65 22.28 -31.47
C GLY A 325 -4.15 22.24 -31.19
N LEU A 326 -4.60 22.78 -30.05
CA LEU A 326 -6.02 22.91 -29.72
C LEU A 326 -6.74 23.87 -30.68
N ARG A 327 -6.11 24.99 -31.05
CA ARG A 327 -6.67 25.93 -32.04
C ARG A 327 -6.74 25.36 -33.45
N LEU A 328 -5.79 24.50 -33.82
CA LEU A 328 -5.75 23.80 -35.10
C LEU A 328 -6.60 22.52 -35.12
N ASP A 329 -7.24 22.18 -33.99
CA ASP A 329 -7.95 20.91 -33.78
C ASP A 329 -7.09 19.67 -34.16
N SER A 330 -5.79 19.73 -33.88
CA SER A 330 -4.81 18.75 -34.32
C SER A 330 -4.27 17.91 -33.17
N ALA A 331 -4.81 16.70 -33.03
CA ALA A 331 -4.33 15.71 -32.06
C ALA A 331 -2.82 15.43 -32.19
N VAL A 332 -2.27 15.44 -33.41
CA VAL A 332 -0.84 15.17 -33.67
C VAL A 332 0.05 16.25 -33.05
N VAL A 333 -0.28 17.54 -33.24
CA VAL A 333 0.48 18.65 -32.64
C VAL A 333 0.37 18.61 -31.12
N ILE A 334 -0.82 18.31 -30.61
CA ILE A 334 -1.05 18.17 -29.17
C ILE A 334 -0.22 17.01 -28.59
N ILE A 335 -0.10 15.87 -29.29
CA ILE A 335 0.78 14.76 -28.89
C ILE A 335 2.25 15.19 -28.91
N GLY A 336 2.68 15.91 -29.94
CA GLY A 336 4.03 16.47 -30.00
C GLY A 336 4.35 17.38 -28.81
N ALA A 337 3.39 18.22 -28.41
CA ALA A 337 3.50 19.07 -27.24
C ALA A 337 3.69 18.27 -25.94
N MET A 338 2.93 17.19 -25.76
CA MET A 338 3.05 16.31 -24.60
C MET A 338 4.49 15.76 -24.48
N LEU A 339 5.10 15.27 -25.55
CA LEU A 339 6.45 14.68 -25.53
C LEU A 339 7.55 15.59 -24.97
N VAL A 340 7.36 16.90 -25.07
CA VAL A 340 8.31 17.92 -24.64
C VAL A 340 8.15 18.27 -23.16
N ALA A 341 6.98 18.01 -22.55
CA ALA A 341 6.62 18.50 -21.23
C ALA A 341 7.34 17.79 -20.07
N PRO A 342 8.05 18.52 -19.18
CA PRO A 342 8.73 17.90 -18.03
C PRO A 342 7.83 17.75 -16.77
N LEU A 343 6.51 18.00 -16.86
CA LEU A 343 5.61 18.04 -15.69
C LEU A 343 5.54 16.69 -14.94
N MET A 344 5.94 15.59 -15.57
CA MET A 344 5.92 14.26 -14.99
C MET A 344 6.86 14.08 -13.81
N SER A 345 8.08 14.58 -13.91
CA SER A 345 9.11 14.38 -12.91
C SER A 345 8.72 14.88 -11.51
N PRO A 346 8.15 16.09 -11.34
CA PRO A 346 7.68 16.53 -10.04
C PRO A 346 6.47 15.72 -9.53
N ILE A 347 5.60 15.21 -10.39
CA ILE A 347 4.43 14.39 -10.00
C ILE A 347 4.86 13.02 -9.47
N VAL A 348 5.76 12.34 -10.18
CA VAL A 348 6.38 11.10 -9.69
C VAL A 348 7.13 11.37 -8.38
N GLY A 349 7.73 12.55 -8.24
CA GLY A 349 8.33 13.02 -6.99
C GLY A 349 7.34 13.16 -5.82
N VAL A 350 6.10 13.59 -6.07
CA VAL A 350 5.02 13.55 -5.06
C VAL A 350 4.78 12.11 -4.60
N GLY A 351 4.64 11.17 -5.53
CA GLY A 351 4.45 9.75 -5.21
C GLY A 351 5.60 9.17 -4.39
N LEU A 352 6.85 9.45 -4.77
CA LEU A 352 8.04 9.02 -4.03
C LEU A 352 8.14 9.65 -2.64
N ALA A 353 7.79 10.93 -2.51
CA ALA A 353 7.79 11.64 -1.25
C ALA A 353 6.77 11.05 -0.27
N VAL A 354 5.56 10.73 -0.76
CA VAL A 354 4.54 10.06 0.04
C VAL A 354 5.01 8.67 0.43
N ALA A 355 5.55 7.88 -0.51
CA ALA A 355 6.06 6.53 -0.23
C ALA A 355 7.13 6.49 0.88
N GLN A 356 8.01 7.50 0.95
CA GLN A 356 9.05 7.60 1.98
C GLN A 356 8.66 8.43 3.22
N GLY A 357 7.48 9.09 3.19
CA GLY A 357 7.11 10.06 4.23
C GLY A 357 8.04 11.28 4.29
N ASP A 358 8.62 11.70 3.16
CA ASP A 358 9.54 12.84 3.06
C ASP A 358 8.78 14.14 2.79
N ALA A 359 8.49 14.90 3.86
CA ALA A 359 7.77 16.17 3.76
C ALA A 359 8.51 17.23 2.94
N ARG A 360 9.85 17.21 2.91
CA ARG A 360 10.65 18.19 2.18
C ARG A 360 10.57 17.93 0.68
N LEU A 361 10.68 16.66 0.28
CA LEU A 361 10.48 16.26 -1.11
C LEU A 361 9.02 16.51 -1.54
N LEU A 362 8.04 16.22 -0.68
CA LEU A 362 6.63 16.46 -0.96
C LEU A 362 6.36 17.93 -1.24
N ALA A 363 6.85 18.83 -0.39
CA ALA A 363 6.70 20.27 -0.57
C ALA A 363 7.45 20.78 -1.83
N LEU A 364 8.64 20.26 -2.11
CA LEU A 364 9.41 20.62 -3.31
C LEU A 364 8.66 20.22 -4.59
N SER A 365 8.21 18.98 -4.66
CA SER A 365 7.48 18.42 -5.79
C SER A 365 6.14 19.11 -5.99
N ALA A 366 5.34 19.27 -4.92
CA ALA A 366 4.04 19.93 -4.99
C ALA A 366 4.16 21.40 -5.43
N ARG A 367 5.16 22.14 -4.93
CA ARG A 367 5.43 23.52 -5.39
C ARG A 367 5.82 23.57 -6.86
N SER A 368 6.59 22.59 -7.34
CA SER A 368 7.00 22.54 -8.75
C SER A 368 5.84 22.21 -9.67
N VAL A 369 4.95 21.28 -9.27
CA VAL A 369 3.68 21.03 -9.97
C VAL A 369 2.83 22.30 -10.00
N ALA A 370 2.59 22.94 -8.85
CA ALA A 370 1.76 24.14 -8.77
C ALA A 370 2.29 25.30 -9.62
N ARG A 371 3.61 25.55 -9.59
CA ARG A 371 4.25 26.55 -10.46
C ARG A 371 4.11 26.18 -11.93
N GLY A 372 4.44 24.94 -12.30
CA GLY A 372 4.31 24.46 -13.68
C GLY A 372 2.89 24.63 -14.22
N SER A 373 1.88 24.21 -13.45
CA SER A 373 0.47 24.37 -13.82
C SER A 373 0.06 25.83 -13.98
N LEU A 374 0.50 26.72 -13.08
CA LEU A 374 0.18 28.15 -13.17
C LEU A 374 0.80 28.80 -14.40
N PHE A 375 2.07 28.49 -14.69
CA PHE A 375 2.76 28.98 -15.90
C PHE A 375 2.17 28.40 -17.17
N ALA A 376 1.77 27.13 -17.17
CA ALA A 376 1.07 26.51 -18.31
C ALA A 376 -0.25 27.23 -18.59
N ILE A 377 -1.13 27.36 -17.59
CA ILE A 377 -2.42 28.05 -17.74
C ILE A 377 -2.21 29.50 -18.16
N GLY A 378 -1.26 30.21 -17.56
CA GLY A 378 -0.94 31.59 -17.92
C GLY A 378 -0.43 31.72 -19.36
N ALA A 379 0.43 30.81 -19.80
CA ALA A 379 0.96 30.81 -21.17
C ALA A 379 -0.12 30.51 -22.20
N SER A 380 -0.97 29.50 -21.98
CA SER A 380 -2.07 29.19 -22.91
C SER A 380 -3.16 30.26 -22.90
N PHE A 381 -3.45 30.87 -21.74
CA PHE A 381 -4.38 32.00 -21.64
C PHE A 381 -3.87 33.23 -22.39
N THR A 382 -2.62 33.63 -22.17
CA THR A 382 -2.01 34.76 -22.88
C THR A 382 -1.96 34.50 -24.38
N LEU A 383 -1.60 33.29 -24.80
CA LEU A 383 -1.61 32.92 -26.22
C LEU A 383 -3.03 32.92 -26.80
N GLY A 384 -4.03 32.47 -26.05
CA GLY A 384 -5.44 32.55 -26.45
C GLY A 384 -5.94 33.98 -26.65
N LEU A 385 -5.49 34.93 -25.81
CA LEU A 385 -5.78 36.36 -25.98
C LEU A 385 -5.06 36.98 -27.19
N LEU A 386 -3.83 36.54 -27.46
CA LEU A 386 -3.02 37.04 -28.58
C LEU A 386 -3.48 36.51 -29.94
N LEU A 387 -4.17 35.36 -29.98
CA LEU A 387 -4.80 34.80 -31.18
C LEU A 387 -6.33 35.00 -31.13
N PRO A 388 -6.85 36.22 -31.39
CA PRO A 388 -8.28 36.48 -31.40
C PRO A 388 -9.00 35.72 -32.53
N GLY A 389 -10.25 35.32 -32.27
CA GLY A 389 -11.16 34.80 -33.31
C GLY A 389 -11.19 33.28 -33.53
N GLY A 390 -10.75 32.45 -32.57
CA GLY A 390 -10.91 31.00 -32.69
C GLY A 390 -12.10 30.46 -31.90
N GLU A 391 -12.73 29.42 -32.46
CA GLU A 391 -13.91 28.73 -31.95
C GLU A 391 -13.53 27.59 -31.00
N VAL A 392 -14.53 27.03 -30.31
CA VAL A 392 -14.37 25.82 -29.50
C VAL A 392 -14.13 24.64 -30.43
N THR A 393 -13.01 23.93 -30.23
CA THR A 393 -12.63 22.79 -31.08
C THR A 393 -13.01 21.45 -30.47
N GLY A 394 -13.09 20.40 -31.30
CA GLY A 394 -13.40 19.05 -30.86
C GLY A 394 -12.40 18.51 -29.83
N GLU A 395 -11.11 18.84 -30.02
CA GLU A 395 -10.04 18.51 -29.07
C GLU A 395 -10.20 19.22 -27.71
N MET A 396 -10.80 20.42 -27.64
CA MET A 396 -11.13 21.07 -26.37
C MET A 396 -12.29 20.37 -25.66
N LEU A 397 -13.35 20.02 -26.39
CA LEU A 397 -14.53 19.35 -25.85
C LEU A 397 -14.22 17.95 -25.29
N LYS A 398 -13.39 17.17 -25.98
CA LYS A 398 -12.91 15.86 -25.49
C LYS A 398 -12.22 15.95 -24.13
N ARG A 399 -11.65 17.10 -23.78
CA ARG A 399 -10.96 17.34 -22.51
C ARG A 399 -11.84 17.99 -21.45
N ALA A 400 -13.03 18.46 -21.81
CA ALA A 400 -14.00 19.02 -20.89
C ALA A 400 -14.84 17.95 -20.17
N ASN A 401 -14.97 16.76 -20.77
CA ASN A 401 -15.79 15.67 -20.26
C ASN A 401 -14.90 14.49 -19.81
N PRO A 402 -14.27 14.57 -18.62
CA PRO A 402 -13.41 13.50 -18.13
C PRO A 402 -14.20 12.22 -17.86
N SER A 403 -13.59 11.09 -18.15
CA SER A 403 -14.19 9.75 -18.03
C SER A 403 -13.45 8.86 -17.04
N LEU A 404 -14.08 7.75 -16.63
CA LEU A 404 -13.40 6.71 -15.85
C LEU A 404 -12.25 6.03 -16.62
N LEU A 405 -12.28 6.06 -17.96
CA LEU A 405 -11.20 5.54 -18.79
C LEU A 405 -9.95 6.42 -18.71
N ASP A 406 -10.11 7.74 -18.61
CA ASP A 406 -8.99 8.66 -18.40
C ASP A 406 -8.27 8.37 -17.08
N LEU A 407 -9.04 8.07 -16.03
CA LEU A 407 -8.51 7.65 -14.74
C LEU A 407 -7.70 6.33 -14.85
N ALA A 408 -8.23 5.34 -15.58
CA ALA A 408 -7.54 4.07 -15.79
C ALA A 408 -6.20 4.27 -16.54
N VAL A 409 -6.20 5.12 -17.58
CA VAL A 409 -5.00 5.51 -18.32
C VAL A 409 -4.01 6.21 -17.37
N ALA A 410 -4.46 7.17 -16.57
CA ALA A 410 -3.59 7.88 -15.63
C ALA A 410 -2.94 6.97 -14.58
N ILE A 411 -3.69 5.99 -14.06
CA ILE A 411 -3.15 4.97 -13.14
C ILE A 411 -2.08 4.11 -13.84
N ALA A 412 -2.38 3.62 -15.06
CA ALA A 412 -1.45 2.81 -15.83
C ALA A 412 -0.15 3.58 -16.15
N SER A 413 -0.28 4.84 -16.58
CA SER A 413 0.85 5.75 -16.86
C SER A 413 1.67 6.05 -15.61
N GLY A 414 1.02 6.25 -14.44
CA GLY A 414 1.71 6.45 -13.17
C GLY A 414 2.51 5.22 -12.72
N CYS A 415 1.98 4.01 -12.91
CA CYS A 415 2.70 2.75 -12.68
C CYS A 415 3.88 2.59 -13.64
N ALA A 416 3.66 2.81 -14.94
CA ALA A 416 4.68 2.71 -15.98
C ALA A 416 5.83 3.70 -15.74
N GLY A 417 5.51 4.94 -15.34
CA GLY A 417 6.49 5.97 -15.01
C GLY A 417 7.37 5.58 -13.84
N ALA A 418 6.77 5.26 -12.69
CA ALA A 418 7.52 4.85 -11.52
C ALA A 418 8.39 3.61 -11.80
N TYR A 419 7.88 2.64 -12.57
CA TYR A 419 8.62 1.46 -12.98
C TYR A 419 9.83 1.78 -13.88
N ALA A 420 9.61 2.58 -14.93
CA ALA A 420 10.65 2.94 -15.89
C ALA A 420 11.76 3.78 -15.24
N LEU A 421 11.41 4.75 -14.38
CA LEU A 421 12.38 5.53 -13.60
C LEU A 421 13.20 4.66 -12.65
N SER A 422 12.69 3.49 -12.28
CA SER A 422 13.32 2.61 -11.30
C SER A 422 14.24 1.55 -11.92
N ARG A 423 14.28 1.43 -13.26
CA ARG A 423 15.03 0.37 -13.95
C ARG A 423 16.14 0.93 -14.82
N LYS A 424 17.39 0.55 -14.50
CA LYS A 424 18.55 0.86 -15.35
C LYS A 424 18.41 0.10 -16.68
N GLY A 425 18.35 0.82 -17.80
CA GLY A 425 18.31 0.24 -19.15
C GLY A 425 16.97 0.32 -19.89
N VAL A 426 15.89 0.80 -19.24
CA VAL A 426 14.71 1.28 -19.98
C VAL A 426 15.07 2.69 -20.49
N SER A 427 14.92 2.94 -21.80
CA SER A 427 15.32 4.23 -22.37
C SER A 427 14.66 5.38 -21.61
N SER A 428 15.39 6.48 -21.42
CA SER A 428 14.86 7.71 -20.81
C SER A 428 13.70 8.32 -21.60
N SER A 429 13.41 7.83 -22.81
CA SER A 429 12.34 8.28 -23.70
C SER A 429 11.03 7.49 -23.55
N LEU A 430 11.06 6.21 -23.16
CA LEU A 430 9.86 5.34 -23.12
C LEU A 430 8.78 5.80 -22.11
N PRO A 431 9.11 6.19 -20.86
CA PRO A 431 8.13 6.79 -19.95
C PRO A 431 7.76 8.23 -20.31
N GLY A 432 8.53 8.95 -21.14
CA GLY A 432 8.13 10.29 -21.59
C GLY A 432 6.87 10.24 -22.46
N VAL A 433 6.80 9.26 -23.36
CA VAL A 433 5.73 9.10 -24.36
C VAL A 433 4.42 8.62 -23.73
N ALA A 434 4.45 7.61 -22.86
CA ALA A 434 3.23 7.00 -22.31
C ALA A 434 2.51 7.86 -21.25
N ILE A 435 3.14 8.95 -20.79
CA ILE A 435 2.76 9.59 -19.52
C ILE A 435 2.50 11.10 -19.69
N ALA A 436 3.15 11.75 -20.66
CA ALA A 436 2.84 13.14 -20.95
C ALA A 436 1.44 13.36 -21.57
N VAL A 437 0.76 12.27 -21.98
CA VAL A 437 -0.53 12.26 -22.67
C VAL A 437 -1.64 12.99 -21.90
N SER A 438 -1.56 13.06 -20.58
CA SER A 438 -2.76 13.33 -19.78
C SER A 438 -2.75 14.65 -19.00
N LEU A 439 -1.72 15.51 -19.11
CA LEU A 439 -1.54 16.62 -18.16
C LEU A 439 -1.38 18.02 -18.78
N VAL A 440 -0.46 18.20 -19.74
CA VAL A 440 -0.29 19.52 -20.38
C VAL A 440 -1.49 19.93 -21.24
N PRO A 441 -2.08 19.05 -22.06
CA PRO A 441 -3.22 19.43 -22.88
C PRO A 441 -4.41 19.92 -22.06
N PRO A 442 -4.82 19.26 -20.94
CA PRO A 442 -5.85 19.82 -20.08
C PRO A 442 -5.51 21.22 -19.54
N LEU A 443 -4.27 21.46 -19.06
CA LEU A 443 -3.84 22.80 -18.62
C LEU A 443 -3.88 23.84 -19.75
N ALA A 444 -3.52 23.43 -20.97
CA ALA A 444 -3.60 24.28 -22.15
C ALA A 444 -5.06 24.62 -22.48
N THR A 445 -5.96 23.63 -22.45
CA THR A 445 -7.40 23.79 -22.64
C THR A 445 -7.99 24.73 -21.60
N VAL A 446 -7.59 24.64 -20.32
CA VAL A 446 -8.01 25.58 -19.27
C VAL A 446 -7.69 27.01 -19.66
N GLY A 447 -6.44 27.31 -20.02
CA GLY A 447 -6.05 28.69 -20.35
C GLY A 447 -6.72 29.20 -21.64
N VAL A 448 -6.78 28.38 -22.70
CA VAL A 448 -7.47 28.76 -23.95
C VAL A 448 -8.97 29.00 -23.70
N ALA A 449 -9.65 28.09 -22.99
CA ALA A 449 -11.06 28.24 -22.66
C ALA A 449 -11.34 29.48 -21.80
N LEU A 450 -10.49 29.77 -20.82
CA LEU A 450 -10.57 31.01 -20.03
C LEU A 450 -10.43 32.26 -20.90
N SER A 451 -9.55 32.24 -21.91
CA SER A 451 -9.40 33.38 -22.84
C SER A 451 -10.65 33.60 -23.70
N MET A 452 -11.41 32.52 -23.95
CA MET A 452 -12.66 32.51 -24.71
C MET A 452 -13.91 32.73 -23.83
N ARG A 453 -13.74 32.85 -22.51
CA ARG A 453 -14.83 32.92 -21.51
C ARG A 453 -15.67 31.64 -21.40
N GLU A 454 -15.12 30.51 -21.83
CA GLU A 454 -15.75 29.18 -21.77
C GLU A 454 -15.49 28.51 -20.41
N GLY A 455 -16.20 28.98 -19.38
CA GLY A 455 -16.01 28.52 -18.00
C GLY A 455 -16.29 27.03 -17.79
N ALA A 456 -17.29 26.48 -18.50
CA ALA A 456 -17.64 25.06 -18.42
C ALA A 456 -16.47 24.17 -18.89
N ILE A 457 -15.95 24.45 -20.09
CA ILE A 457 -14.79 23.73 -20.68
C ILE A 457 -13.55 23.88 -19.79
N ALA A 458 -13.29 25.09 -19.29
CA ALA A 458 -12.16 25.33 -18.39
C ALA A 458 -12.28 24.50 -17.10
N SER A 459 -13.46 24.45 -16.48
CA SER A 459 -13.67 23.71 -15.24
C SER A 459 -13.58 22.19 -15.42
N GLY A 460 -14.17 21.65 -16.49
CA GLY A 460 -14.10 20.22 -16.82
C GLY A 460 -12.67 19.76 -17.16
N SER A 461 -11.92 20.59 -17.88
CA SER A 461 -10.52 20.29 -18.18
C SER A 461 -9.59 20.44 -16.99
N LEU A 462 -9.87 21.40 -16.09
CA LEU A 462 -9.16 21.50 -14.82
C LEU A 462 -9.43 20.27 -13.94
N LEU A 463 -10.67 19.78 -13.91
CA LEU A 463 -11.04 18.54 -13.23
C LEU A 463 -10.23 17.37 -13.80
N LEU A 464 -10.22 17.18 -15.12
CA LEU A 464 -9.41 16.14 -15.79
C LEU A 464 -7.94 16.19 -15.37
N PHE A 465 -7.34 17.40 -15.33
CA PHE A 465 -5.97 17.59 -14.86
C PHE A 465 -5.77 17.12 -13.41
N VAL A 466 -6.66 17.53 -12.49
CA VAL A 466 -6.56 17.18 -11.07
C VAL A 466 -6.73 15.67 -10.85
N VAL A 467 -7.66 15.03 -11.58
CA VAL A 467 -7.87 13.57 -11.56
C VAL A 467 -6.57 12.87 -11.97
N ASN A 468 -6.02 13.26 -13.11
CA ASN A 468 -4.83 12.62 -13.67
C ASN A 468 -3.61 12.85 -12.77
N LEU A 469 -3.46 14.05 -12.20
CA LEU A 469 -2.42 14.36 -11.23
C LEU A 469 -2.53 13.45 -10.00
N ALA A 470 -3.73 13.29 -9.43
CA ALA A 470 -3.99 12.44 -8.26
C ALA A 470 -3.66 10.97 -8.56
N ALA A 471 -4.17 10.48 -9.68
CA ALA A 471 -4.04 9.10 -10.11
C ALA A 471 -2.58 8.72 -10.36
N VAL A 472 -1.85 9.56 -11.09
CA VAL A 472 -0.42 9.34 -11.38
C VAL A 472 0.38 9.36 -10.08
N ALA A 473 0.18 10.36 -9.21
CA ALA A 473 0.92 10.46 -7.95
C ALA A 473 0.64 9.27 -7.01
N ALA A 474 -0.62 8.83 -6.93
CA ALA A 474 -1.02 7.66 -6.13
C ALA A 474 -0.42 6.36 -6.70
N ALA A 475 -0.59 6.12 -8.00
CA ALA A 475 -0.08 4.94 -8.69
C ALA A 475 1.45 4.84 -8.59
N SER A 476 2.15 5.96 -8.81
CA SER A 476 3.60 6.05 -8.60
C SER A 476 3.98 5.77 -7.14
N GLY A 477 3.26 6.33 -6.17
CA GLY A 477 3.49 6.08 -4.75
C GLY A 477 3.35 4.61 -4.37
N VAL A 478 2.28 3.95 -4.83
CA VAL A 478 2.05 2.50 -4.64
C VAL A 478 3.19 1.70 -5.26
N MET A 479 3.60 2.05 -6.49
CA MET A 479 4.70 1.38 -7.18
C MET A 479 6.03 1.54 -6.42
N PHE A 480 6.33 2.72 -5.87
CA PHE A 480 7.53 2.93 -5.05
C PHE A 480 7.48 2.13 -3.74
N VAL A 481 6.34 2.10 -3.05
CA VAL A 481 6.16 1.25 -1.86
C VAL A 481 6.40 -0.22 -2.22
N TRP A 482 5.86 -0.68 -3.34
CA TRP A 482 6.09 -2.03 -3.87
C TRP A 482 7.59 -2.31 -4.11
N MET A 483 8.31 -1.37 -4.72
CA MET A 483 9.75 -1.51 -4.99
C MET A 483 10.64 -1.39 -3.72
N GLY A 484 10.04 -1.18 -2.55
CA GLY A 484 10.69 -1.16 -1.24
C GLY A 484 11.04 0.23 -0.73
N PHE A 485 10.50 1.30 -1.32
CA PHE A 485 10.57 2.63 -0.71
C PHE A 485 9.52 2.72 0.40
N SER A 486 9.92 2.38 1.62
CA SER A 486 9.11 2.53 2.83
C SER A 486 9.80 3.50 3.80
N PRO A 487 9.04 4.23 4.65
CA PRO A 487 9.63 5.05 5.70
C PRO A 487 10.48 4.17 6.62
N GLU A 488 11.70 4.62 6.96
CA GLU A 488 12.49 4.00 8.04
C GLU A 488 11.70 4.06 9.35
N VAL A 489 11.66 2.93 10.05
CA VAL A 489 10.79 2.68 11.22
C VAL A 489 11.10 3.62 12.39
N ASP A 490 12.30 4.21 12.39
CA ASP A 490 12.85 5.01 13.50
C ASP A 490 12.49 6.51 13.46
N GLN A 491 11.74 6.97 12.46
CA GLN A 491 11.33 8.38 12.36
C GLN A 491 9.82 8.55 12.47
N ILE A 492 9.32 8.74 13.70
CA ILE A 492 7.90 9.02 14.01
C ILE A 492 7.33 10.14 13.12
N GLY A 493 8.15 11.16 12.82
CA GLY A 493 7.81 12.26 11.91
C GLY A 493 7.55 11.80 10.46
N ARG A 494 8.37 10.89 9.93
CA ARG A 494 8.18 10.32 8.58
C ARG A 494 6.97 9.42 8.51
N ARG A 495 6.69 8.62 9.55
CA ARG A 495 5.51 7.73 9.57
C ARG A 495 4.19 8.51 9.62
N ARG A 496 4.14 9.60 10.39
CA ARG A 496 3.01 10.54 10.36
C ARG A 496 2.86 11.22 9.00
N THR A 497 3.97 11.61 8.37
CA THR A 497 3.97 12.22 7.03
C THR A 497 3.51 11.24 5.96
N PHE A 498 3.94 9.97 6.02
CA PHE A 498 3.46 8.89 5.18
C PHE A 498 1.95 8.71 5.35
N GLY A 499 1.47 8.57 6.59
CA GLY A 499 0.04 8.41 6.87
C GLY A 499 -0.81 9.59 6.38
N LYS A 500 -0.37 10.83 6.62
CA LYS A 500 -1.03 12.04 6.11
C LYS A 500 -0.98 12.14 4.58
N GLY A 501 0.14 11.74 3.96
CA GLY A 501 0.32 11.75 2.51
C GLY A 501 -0.57 10.72 1.80
N VAL A 502 -0.64 9.50 2.34
CA VAL A 502 -1.53 8.44 1.84
C VAL A 502 -3.00 8.83 2.05
N ALA A 503 -3.36 9.33 3.23
CA ALA A 503 -4.71 9.82 3.48
C ALA A 503 -5.08 11.01 2.58
N GLY A 504 -4.15 11.94 2.34
CA GLY A 504 -4.34 13.08 1.46
C GLY A 504 -4.52 12.68 -0.01
N LEU A 505 -3.70 11.78 -0.54
CA LEU A 505 -3.86 11.23 -1.90
C LEU A 505 -5.15 10.42 -2.05
N GLY A 506 -5.48 9.61 -1.05
CA GLY A 506 -6.74 8.85 -1.02
C GLY A 506 -7.96 9.76 -0.98
N ALA A 507 -7.94 10.79 -0.13
CA ALA A 507 -9.00 11.80 -0.07
C ALA A 507 -9.10 12.58 -1.39
N MET A 508 -7.97 12.96 -2.01
CA MET A 508 -7.96 13.66 -3.30
C MET A 508 -8.55 12.78 -4.41
N LEU A 509 -8.19 11.48 -4.46
CA LEU A 509 -8.80 10.55 -5.39
C LEU A 509 -10.30 10.42 -5.16
N VAL A 510 -10.73 10.15 -3.93
CA VAL A 510 -12.15 9.99 -3.58
C VAL A 510 -12.96 11.24 -3.91
N ALA A 511 -12.48 12.42 -3.49
CA ALA A 511 -13.13 13.70 -3.70
C ALA A 511 -13.27 14.06 -5.19
N VAL A 512 -12.45 13.47 -6.05
CA VAL A 512 -12.40 13.75 -7.48
C VAL A 512 -13.12 12.67 -8.30
N THR A 513 -13.07 11.40 -7.86
CA THR A 513 -13.85 10.31 -8.45
C THR A 513 -15.34 10.42 -8.15
N LEU A 514 -15.73 11.03 -7.03
CA LEU A 514 -17.14 11.21 -6.67
C LEU A 514 -17.88 12.13 -7.66
N PRO A 515 -17.38 13.35 -7.97
CA PRO A 515 -17.97 14.20 -9.01
C PRO A 515 -17.96 13.56 -10.39
N LEU A 516 -16.90 12.82 -10.73
CA LEU A 516 -16.81 12.06 -11.99
C LEU A 516 -17.86 10.94 -12.10
N ALA A 517 -18.03 10.17 -11.04
CA ALA A 517 -19.02 9.11 -10.99
C ALA A 517 -20.43 9.70 -11.02
N TRP A 518 -20.64 10.87 -10.39
CA TRP A 518 -21.91 11.57 -10.44
C TRP A 518 -22.19 12.16 -11.81
N SER A 519 -21.20 12.79 -12.46
CA SER A 519 -21.34 13.29 -13.84
C SER A 519 -21.55 12.16 -14.84
N ALA A 520 -20.95 10.98 -14.62
CA ALA A 520 -21.17 9.81 -15.46
C ALA A 520 -22.56 9.17 -15.30
N VAL A 521 -23.27 9.46 -14.20
CA VAL A 521 -24.64 8.98 -13.94
C VAL A 521 -25.68 10.00 -14.41
N ASP A 522 -25.42 11.30 -14.25
CA ASP A 522 -26.36 12.37 -14.63
C ASP A 522 -26.21 12.82 -16.09
N HIS A 523 -25.03 12.63 -16.70
CA HIS A 523 -24.79 12.90 -18.12
C HIS A 523 -24.43 11.58 -18.79
N ASP A 524 -25.43 10.89 -19.34
CA ASP A 524 -25.20 9.86 -20.35
C ASP A 524 -25.29 10.50 -21.75
N PRO A 525 -24.19 11.07 -22.30
CA PRO A 525 -24.17 11.63 -23.65
C PRO A 525 -24.26 10.55 -24.73
N SER A 526 -24.10 9.26 -24.38
CA SER A 526 -24.08 8.18 -25.36
C SER A 526 -25.46 7.80 -25.85
N SER A 527 -26.49 7.93 -25.01
CA SER A 527 -27.89 7.71 -25.42
C SER A 527 -28.32 8.71 -26.51
N GLY A 528 -28.03 10.01 -26.32
CA GLY A 528 -28.37 11.05 -27.30
C GLY A 528 -27.53 11.03 -28.57
N GLN A 529 -26.20 10.79 -28.48
CA GLN A 529 -25.35 10.74 -29.68
C GLN A 529 -25.60 9.51 -30.54
N VAL A 530 -25.87 8.35 -29.97
CA VAL A 530 -26.19 7.13 -30.73
C VAL A 530 -27.51 7.30 -31.47
N GLU A 531 -28.50 7.90 -30.82
CA GLU A 531 -29.80 8.22 -31.42
C GLU A 531 -29.65 9.25 -32.56
N VAL A 532 -28.97 10.37 -32.32
CA VAL A 532 -28.72 11.40 -33.34
C VAL A 532 -27.90 10.85 -34.51
N ALA A 533 -26.86 10.05 -34.25
CA ALA A 533 -26.06 9.44 -35.31
C ALA A 533 -26.88 8.44 -36.15
N SER A 534 -27.79 7.70 -35.52
CA SER A 534 -28.69 6.77 -36.25
C SER A 534 -29.69 7.51 -37.15
N ILE A 535 -30.23 8.64 -36.68
CA ILE A 535 -31.19 9.46 -37.43
C ILE A 535 -30.49 10.18 -38.57
N VAL A 536 -29.32 10.77 -38.33
CA VAL A 536 -28.50 11.40 -39.37
C VAL A 536 -28.04 10.36 -40.39
N GLY A 537 -27.68 9.15 -39.95
CA GLY A 537 -27.34 8.01 -40.81
C GLY A 537 -28.49 7.64 -41.75
N ALA A 538 -29.67 7.37 -41.19
CA ALA A 538 -30.85 7.01 -41.98
C ALA A 538 -31.27 8.13 -42.95
N GLY A 539 -31.17 9.38 -42.52
CA GLY A 539 -31.45 10.55 -43.35
C GLY A 539 -30.45 10.74 -44.49
N ALA A 540 -29.15 10.53 -44.23
CA ALA A 540 -28.11 10.59 -45.25
C ALA A 540 -28.25 9.46 -46.28
N ASP A 541 -28.50 8.23 -45.82
CA ASP A 541 -28.68 7.07 -46.69
C ASP A 541 -29.90 7.25 -47.62
N ALA A 542 -31.00 7.82 -47.11
CA ALA A 542 -32.18 8.17 -47.91
C ALA A 542 -31.89 9.23 -48.99
N LEU A 543 -30.82 10.01 -48.82
CA LEU A 543 -30.34 10.99 -49.80
C LEU A 543 -29.20 10.44 -50.68
N GLY A 544 -28.79 9.17 -50.53
CA GLY A 544 -27.64 8.63 -51.25
C GLY A 544 -26.31 9.28 -50.83
N ALA A 545 -26.23 9.68 -49.56
CA ALA A 545 -25.01 10.19 -48.93
C ALA A 545 -24.58 9.24 -47.81
N SER A 546 -23.28 9.14 -47.56
CA SER A 546 -22.73 8.38 -46.43
C SER A 546 -22.24 9.32 -45.34
N VAL A 547 -22.45 8.93 -44.09
CA VAL A 547 -22.02 9.70 -42.92
C VAL A 547 -20.57 9.37 -42.60
N VAL A 548 -19.73 10.39 -42.50
CA VAL A 548 -18.31 10.26 -42.11
C VAL A 548 -18.16 10.48 -40.61
N GLU A 549 -18.82 11.51 -40.10
CA GLU A 549 -18.74 11.91 -38.69
C GLU A 549 -20.04 12.62 -38.30
N VAL A 550 -20.54 12.33 -37.10
CA VAL A 550 -21.66 13.05 -36.48
C VAL A 550 -21.25 13.38 -35.06
N SER A 551 -21.43 14.62 -34.68
CA SER A 551 -21.27 15.10 -33.32
C SER A 551 -22.50 15.89 -32.94
N ALA A 552 -23.03 15.64 -31.76
CA ALA A 552 -24.19 16.33 -31.24
C ALA A 552 -23.95 16.69 -29.77
N SER A 553 -24.37 17.90 -29.41
CA SER A 553 -24.34 18.42 -28.06
C SER A 553 -25.55 19.30 -27.82
N THR A 554 -26.15 19.18 -26.64
CA THR A 554 -27.23 20.06 -26.22
C THR A 554 -26.65 21.30 -25.53
N VAL A 555 -26.99 22.49 -26.01
CA VAL A 555 -26.53 23.78 -25.48
C VAL A 555 -27.77 24.66 -25.26
N ASP A 556 -27.98 25.15 -24.04
CA ASP A 556 -29.10 26.03 -23.65
C ASP A 556 -30.51 25.53 -24.05
N GLY A 557 -30.70 24.21 -24.10
CA GLY A 557 -31.98 23.60 -24.47
C GLY A 557 -32.19 23.43 -25.98
N GLU A 558 -31.20 23.76 -26.81
CA GLU A 558 -31.16 23.45 -28.25
C GLU A 558 -30.17 22.32 -28.53
N LEU A 559 -30.51 21.43 -29.46
CA LEU A 559 -29.61 20.39 -29.94
C LEU A 559 -28.77 20.96 -31.10
N VAL A 560 -27.48 21.15 -30.87
CA VAL A 560 -26.52 21.54 -31.91
C VAL A 560 -25.88 20.28 -32.47
N ALA A 561 -26.21 19.96 -33.72
CA ALA A 561 -25.70 18.79 -34.42
C ALA A 561 -24.80 19.21 -35.58
N SER A 562 -23.61 18.62 -35.69
CA SER A 562 -22.72 18.77 -36.84
C SER A 562 -22.53 17.42 -37.52
N ALA A 563 -22.67 17.39 -38.84
CA ALA A 563 -22.49 16.17 -39.64
C ALA A 563 -21.54 16.42 -40.82
N VAL A 564 -20.65 15.47 -41.07
CA VAL A 564 -19.84 15.41 -42.29
C VAL A 564 -20.42 14.32 -43.18
N LEU A 565 -20.97 14.71 -44.32
CA LEU A 565 -21.65 13.82 -45.27
C LEU A 565 -20.81 13.71 -46.55
N ARG A 566 -20.58 12.50 -47.04
CA ARG A 566 -20.04 12.27 -48.39
C ARG A 566 -21.17 11.96 -49.35
N SER A 567 -21.26 12.70 -50.44
CA SER A 567 -22.26 12.46 -51.48
C SER A 567 -21.65 12.63 -52.86
N GLU A 568 -22.20 11.94 -53.86
CA GLU A 568 -21.83 12.12 -55.27
C GLU A 568 -22.50 13.36 -55.88
N ARG A 569 -23.49 13.94 -55.18
CA ARG A 569 -24.25 15.12 -55.62
C ARG A 569 -24.28 16.21 -54.56
N GLN A 570 -24.51 17.44 -54.99
CA GLN A 570 -24.71 18.55 -54.06
C GLN A 570 -26.06 18.38 -53.37
N LEU A 571 -26.06 18.42 -52.03
CA LEU A 571 -27.29 18.35 -51.23
C LEU A 571 -27.85 19.76 -51.03
N GLY A 572 -29.16 19.91 -51.26
CA GLY A 572 -29.87 21.18 -51.10
C GLY A 572 -30.27 21.47 -49.65
N ARG A 573 -30.61 22.74 -49.35
CA ARG A 573 -31.10 23.14 -48.02
C ARG A 573 -32.36 22.37 -47.60
N GLU A 574 -33.31 22.20 -48.51
CA GLU A 574 -34.54 21.43 -48.26
C GLU A 574 -34.29 19.96 -47.92
N GLU A 575 -33.20 19.37 -48.42
CA GLU A 575 -32.84 17.99 -48.13
C GLU A 575 -32.20 17.84 -46.74
N LEU A 576 -31.36 18.81 -46.36
CA LEU A 576 -30.77 18.88 -45.02
C LEU A 576 -31.81 19.26 -43.95
N ASP A 577 -32.79 20.09 -44.30
CA ASP A 577 -33.90 20.43 -43.41
C ASP A 577 -34.77 19.21 -43.07
N ARG A 578 -34.87 18.20 -43.96
CA ARG A 578 -35.54 16.94 -43.63
C ARG A 578 -34.83 16.16 -42.53
N ILE A 579 -33.49 16.15 -42.53
CA ILE A 579 -32.69 15.51 -41.47
C ILE A 579 -32.85 16.29 -40.17
N ARG A 580 -32.81 17.62 -40.23
CA ARG A 580 -33.05 18.50 -39.08
C ARG A 580 -34.42 18.25 -38.44
N LEU A 581 -35.49 18.23 -39.23
CA LEU A 581 -36.86 18.01 -38.73
C LEU A 581 -37.02 16.62 -38.11
N ALA A 582 -36.38 15.58 -38.67
CA ALA A 582 -36.38 14.24 -38.08
C ALA A 582 -35.66 14.21 -36.73
N LEU A 583 -34.61 15.01 -36.55
CA LEU A 583 -33.95 15.18 -35.26
C LEU A 583 -34.81 15.96 -34.26
N GLU A 584 -35.54 17.00 -34.69
CA GLU A 584 -36.46 17.76 -33.83
C GLU A 584 -37.61 16.88 -33.32
N ASP A 585 -38.17 16.04 -34.20
CA ASP A 585 -39.27 15.13 -33.87
C ASP A 585 -38.84 14.02 -32.89
N ALA A 586 -37.63 13.47 -33.09
CA ALA A 586 -37.11 12.40 -32.22
C ALA A 586 -36.64 12.92 -30.85
N THR A 587 -35.99 14.08 -30.82
CA THR A 587 -35.37 14.60 -29.58
C THR A 587 -36.29 15.52 -28.78
N GLY A 588 -37.35 16.06 -29.38
CA GLY A 588 -38.26 17.01 -28.75
C GLY A 588 -37.61 18.37 -28.42
N LEU A 589 -36.41 18.64 -28.97
CA LEU A 589 -35.65 19.87 -28.79
C LEU A 589 -35.54 20.63 -30.12
N PRO A 590 -35.41 21.97 -30.11
CA PRO A 590 -35.06 22.72 -31.31
C PRO A 590 -33.67 22.30 -31.79
N VAL A 591 -33.50 22.02 -33.10
CA VAL A 591 -32.24 21.50 -33.64
C VAL A 591 -31.58 22.53 -34.55
N VAL A 592 -30.30 22.77 -34.33
CA VAL A 592 -29.43 23.48 -35.28
C VAL A 592 -28.50 22.47 -35.93
N LEU A 593 -28.80 22.09 -37.17
CA LEU A 593 -28.00 21.14 -37.95
C LEU A 593 -27.03 21.88 -38.88
N THR A 594 -25.72 21.66 -38.69
CA THR A 594 -24.68 22.11 -39.61
C THR A 594 -24.10 20.91 -40.36
N ALA A 595 -24.29 20.85 -41.68
CA ALA A 595 -23.76 19.76 -42.50
C ALA A 595 -22.63 20.26 -43.42
N ARG A 596 -21.46 19.63 -43.35
CA ARG A 596 -20.40 19.77 -44.37
C ARG A 596 -20.54 18.61 -45.36
N VAL A 597 -20.79 18.94 -46.63
CA VAL A 597 -20.96 17.94 -47.70
C VAL A 597 -19.69 17.85 -48.54
N GLU A 598 -19.03 16.69 -48.48
CA GLU A 598 -17.88 16.34 -49.30
C GLU A 598 -18.35 15.66 -50.60
N LEU A 599 -18.08 16.32 -51.73
CA LEU A 599 -18.41 15.76 -53.04
C LEU A 599 -17.39 14.69 -53.42
N THR A 600 -17.88 13.47 -53.64
CA THR A 600 -17.05 12.34 -54.06
C THR A 600 -17.28 12.10 -55.54
N THR A 601 -16.22 12.05 -56.34
CA THR A 601 -16.28 11.70 -57.76
C THR A 601 -15.57 10.38 -57.99
N THR A 602 -16.32 9.36 -58.42
CA THR A 602 -15.79 8.05 -58.79
C THR A 602 -15.29 8.11 -60.25
N VAL A 603 -13.96 8.07 -60.44
CA VAL A 603 -13.35 8.01 -61.77
C VAL A 603 -12.91 6.58 -62.06
N GLY A 604 -13.64 5.88 -62.91
CA GLY A 604 -13.29 4.54 -63.39
C GLY A 604 -12.50 4.61 -64.69
N THR A 605 -11.38 3.89 -64.80
CA THR A 605 -10.74 3.60 -66.09
C THR A 605 -11.46 2.41 -66.71
N ALA A 606 -12.21 2.62 -67.81
CA ALA A 606 -12.80 1.53 -68.57
C ALA A 606 -11.72 0.57 -69.07
N GLY A 607 -11.77 -0.68 -68.63
CA GLY A 607 -10.91 -1.75 -69.13
C GLY A 607 -11.15 -1.96 -70.61
N ALA A 608 -10.07 -1.92 -71.40
CA ALA A 608 -10.07 -2.29 -72.80
C ALA A 608 -10.69 -3.68 -72.99
N GLY A 609 -11.54 -3.80 -74.02
CA GLY A 609 -12.23 -5.04 -74.36
C GLY A 609 -11.28 -6.22 -74.49
N VAL A 610 -11.60 -7.29 -73.78
CA VAL A 610 -11.11 -8.64 -74.10
C VAL A 610 -12.11 -9.22 -75.09
N SER A 611 -11.77 -9.12 -76.37
CA SER A 611 -12.30 -10.00 -77.41
C SER A 611 -11.57 -11.33 -77.29
N ASP A 612 -12.28 -12.39 -76.90
CA ASP A 612 -11.81 -13.78 -77.06
C ASP A 612 -12.11 -14.29 -78.49
N PRO A 613 -11.28 -15.21 -79.04
CA PRO A 613 -11.18 -15.53 -80.47
C PRO A 613 -12.35 -16.31 -81.07
#